data_AF-A0A382WJL1-F1
#
_entry.id   AF-A0A382WJL1-F1
#
_cell.length_a   1.000
_cell.length_b   1.000
_cell.length_c   1.000
_cell.angle_alpha   90.00
_cell.angle_beta   90.00
_cell.angle_gamma   90.00
#
_symmetry.space_group_name_H-M   'P 1'
#
loop_
_entity.id
_entity.type
_entity.pdbx_description
1 polymer ?
#
loop_
_entity_poly.entity_id
_entity_poly.type
_entity_poly.pdbx_seq_one_letter_code
_entity_poly.pdbx_strand_id
1 'polypeptide(L)'
;NNPVPGDEPFEQERIPYWTSPLVDEETGRWIDTHIMNQDYIAWVGQNAVADRTQEHLGGSDGGIIMMRRRMLEEARIVADGGEPKAIIRDPEKNHQIYLPRQGRNGPSSSPSPSGRSSGGRTDGKAPRNVHLARQPQEILDEMDKIWAERTIAKA
;
A
#
# COMPACT_ATOMS: atom_id res chain seq x y z
N ASN A 1 2.96 6.33 -5.92
CA ASN A 1 2.97 7.46 -4.97
C ASN A 1 3.09 8.71 -5.79
N ASN A 2 2.06 9.56 -5.75
CA ASN A 2 2.12 10.86 -6.37
C ASN A 2 2.83 11.78 -5.37
N PRO A 3 4.00 12.34 -5.71
CA PRO A 3 4.66 13.29 -4.83
C PRO A 3 3.75 14.50 -4.61
N VAL A 4 3.83 15.13 -3.44
CA VAL A 4 3.26 16.45 -3.23
C VAL A 4 3.96 17.45 -4.16
N PRO A 5 3.32 18.56 -4.56
CA PRO A 5 3.96 19.55 -5.42
C PRO A 5 5.26 20.10 -4.80
N GLY A 6 6.29 20.27 -5.64
CA GLY A 6 7.61 20.76 -5.23
C GLY A 6 8.65 19.64 -5.05
N ASP A 7 9.93 20.03 -5.05
CA ASP A 7 11.08 19.11 -4.95
C ASP A 7 11.70 19.08 -3.54
N GLU A 8 11.21 19.92 -2.63
CA GLU A 8 11.67 19.98 -1.24
C GLU A 8 11.07 18.86 -0.39
N PRO A 9 11.82 18.30 0.57
CA PRO A 9 11.28 17.38 1.56
C PRO A 9 10.00 17.92 2.20
N PHE A 10 8.97 17.06 2.28
CA PHE A 10 7.74 17.39 2.98
C PHE A 10 7.88 16.97 4.44
N GLU A 11 8.04 17.95 5.32
CA GLU A 11 7.94 17.72 6.76
C GLU A 11 6.48 17.76 7.19
N GLN A 12 6.06 16.70 7.88
CA GLN A 12 4.71 16.55 8.38
C GLN A 12 4.75 16.37 9.90
N GLU A 13 4.10 17.27 10.65
CA GLU A 13 4.05 17.16 12.12
C GLU A 13 3.25 15.93 12.58
N ARG A 14 2.20 15.56 11.83
CA ARG A 14 1.36 14.39 12.10
C ARG A 14 0.93 13.72 10.81
N ILE A 15 1.00 12.39 10.78
CA ILE A 15 0.38 11.59 9.71
C ILE A 15 -1.13 11.47 9.99
N PRO A 16 -2.02 11.91 9.08
CA PRO A 16 -3.45 11.77 9.26
C PRO A 16 -3.84 10.29 9.29
N TYR A 17 -4.64 9.92 10.27
CA TYR A 17 -5.14 8.56 10.44
C TYR A 17 -6.54 8.61 11.03
N TRP A 18 -7.31 7.57 10.74
CA TRP A 18 -8.65 7.36 11.26
C TRP A 18 -8.89 5.86 11.41
N THR A 19 -9.83 5.49 12.28
CA THR A 19 -10.25 4.10 12.45
C THR A 19 -11.43 3.81 11.55
N SER A 20 -11.25 2.94 10.56
CA SER A 20 -12.35 2.50 9.72
C SER A 20 -13.20 1.45 10.41
N PRO A 21 -14.54 1.59 10.42
CA PRO A 21 -15.40 0.48 10.82
C PRO A 21 -15.22 -0.68 9.82
N LEU A 22 -15.24 -1.90 10.34
CA LEU A 22 -15.24 -3.14 9.54
C LEU A 22 -16.66 -3.66 9.30
N VAL A 23 -17.55 -3.35 10.24
CA VAL A 23 -18.96 -3.73 10.23
C VAL A 23 -19.81 -2.48 10.33
N ASP A 24 -20.97 -2.52 9.70
CA ASP A 24 -22.03 -1.54 9.84
C ASP A 24 -22.64 -1.67 11.25
N GLU A 25 -22.65 -0.58 12.02
CA GLU A 25 -23.05 -0.61 13.44
C GLU A 25 -24.55 -0.89 13.63
N GLU A 26 -25.39 -0.49 12.66
CA GLU A 26 -26.85 -0.67 12.75
C GLU A 26 -27.27 -2.10 12.41
N THR A 27 -26.66 -2.68 11.36
CA THR A 27 -27.05 -3.98 10.82
C THR A 27 -26.14 -5.13 11.26
N GLY A 28 -24.95 -4.83 11.79
CA GLY A 28 -23.91 -5.79 12.14
C GLY A 28 -23.25 -6.49 10.93
N ARG A 29 -23.55 -6.05 9.69
CA ARG A 29 -23.00 -6.66 8.47
C ARG A 29 -21.60 -6.14 8.19
N TRP A 30 -20.75 -6.99 7.59
CA TRP A 30 -19.47 -6.55 7.05
C TRP A 30 -19.66 -5.50 5.98
N ILE A 31 -18.86 -4.44 6.04
CA ILE A 31 -18.85 -3.39 5.02
C ILE A 31 -18.05 -3.92 3.83
N ASP A 32 -18.67 -4.12 2.67
CA ASP A 32 -18.04 -4.65 1.44
C ASP A 32 -18.01 -3.63 0.29
N THR A 33 -18.36 -2.38 0.58
CA THR A 33 -18.63 -1.34 -0.43
C THR A 33 -17.38 -0.77 -1.11
N HIS A 34 -16.18 -0.98 -0.56
CA HIS A 34 -14.92 -0.48 -1.11
C HIS A 34 -13.85 -1.57 -1.08
N ILE A 35 -12.90 -1.47 -2.01
CA ILE A 35 -11.86 -2.48 -2.26
C ILE A 35 -11.14 -2.89 -0.96
N MET A 36 -10.70 -1.90 -0.16
CA MET A 36 -9.98 -2.20 1.08
C MET A 36 -10.82 -3.01 2.06
N ASN A 37 -12.12 -2.71 2.21
CA ASN A 37 -12.96 -3.46 3.13
C ASN A 37 -13.28 -4.87 2.60
N GLN A 38 -13.35 -5.06 1.28
CA GLN A 38 -13.43 -6.39 0.68
C GLN A 38 -12.18 -7.22 1.00
N ASP A 39 -11.00 -6.60 0.92
CA ASP A 39 -9.74 -7.26 1.31
C ASP A 39 -9.71 -7.57 2.82
N TYR A 40 -10.22 -6.68 3.68
CA TYR A 40 -10.31 -6.94 5.13
C TYR A 40 -11.19 -8.14 5.45
N ILE A 41 -12.33 -8.28 4.77
CA ILE A 41 -13.20 -9.45 4.91
C ILE A 41 -12.42 -10.72 4.56
N ALA A 42 -11.69 -10.70 3.44
CA ALA A 42 -10.87 -11.84 3.01
C ALA A 42 -9.73 -12.14 4.00
N TRP A 43 -9.10 -11.14 4.60
CA TRP A 43 -8.04 -11.33 5.60
C TRP A 43 -8.58 -11.89 6.90
N VAL A 44 -9.64 -11.29 7.45
CA VAL A 44 -10.24 -11.74 8.72
C VAL A 44 -10.83 -13.13 8.59
N GLY A 45 -11.41 -13.47 7.43
CA GLY A 45 -11.97 -14.79 7.16
C GLY A 45 -10.96 -15.94 7.24
N GLN A 46 -9.65 -15.65 7.25
CA GLN A 46 -8.59 -16.66 7.38
C GLN A 46 -8.24 -17.00 8.84
N ASN A 47 -8.86 -16.34 9.81
CA ASN A 47 -8.53 -16.35 11.25
C ASN A 47 -7.23 -15.62 11.61
N ALA A 48 -7.06 -15.32 12.89
CA ALA A 48 -5.89 -14.59 13.42
C ALA A 48 -4.55 -15.28 13.10
N VAL A 49 -4.53 -16.61 13.15
CA VAL A 49 -3.43 -17.44 12.67
C VAL A 49 -4.04 -18.54 11.79
N ALA A 50 -3.82 -18.44 10.50
CA ALA A 50 -4.34 -19.40 9.53
C ALA A 50 -3.52 -20.70 9.56
N ASP A 51 -4.17 -21.85 9.74
CA ASP A 51 -3.55 -23.16 9.52
C ASP A 51 -3.38 -23.40 8.01
N ARG A 52 -2.15 -23.27 7.53
CA ARG A 52 -1.79 -23.44 6.12
C ARG A 52 -1.48 -24.88 5.72
N THR A 53 -1.55 -25.85 6.65
CA THR A 53 -1.29 -27.27 6.33
C THR A 53 -2.38 -27.87 5.44
N GLN A 54 -3.58 -27.29 5.47
CA GLN A 54 -4.75 -27.72 4.69
C GLN A 54 -4.99 -26.86 3.44
N GLU A 55 -4.12 -25.90 3.16
CA GLU A 55 -4.29 -24.97 2.05
C GLU A 55 -3.90 -25.62 0.72
N HIS A 56 -4.81 -25.54 -0.26
CA HIS A 56 -4.60 -26.07 -1.60
C HIS A 56 -4.37 -24.90 -2.58
N LEU A 57 -3.10 -24.65 -2.91
CA LEU A 57 -2.71 -23.58 -3.83
C LEU A 57 -2.81 -24.04 -5.29
N GLY A 58 -3.33 -23.16 -6.15
CA GLY A 58 -3.47 -23.37 -7.59
C GLY A 58 -2.31 -22.80 -8.40
N GLY A 59 -2.40 -22.92 -9.72
CA GLY A 59 -1.34 -22.44 -10.64
C GLY A 59 -1.11 -20.92 -10.57
N SER A 60 -2.13 -20.13 -10.26
CA SER A 60 -2.02 -18.67 -10.09
C SER A 60 -1.19 -18.28 -8.86
N ASP A 61 -1.02 -19.18 -7.89
CA ASP A 61 -0.36 -18.89 -6.62
C ASP A 61 1.17 -19.09 -6.67
N GLY A 62 1.75 -19.20 -7.86
CA GLY A 62 3.20 -19.41 -8.03
C GLY A 62 4.06 -18.39 -7.28
N GLY A 63 3.63 -17.12 -7.23
CA GLY A 63 4.29 -16.08 -6.44
C GLY A 63 4.27 -16.35 -4.93
N ILE A 64 3.13 -16.81 -4.40
CA ILE A 64 2.98 -17.17 -2.99
C ILE A 64 3.85 -18.37 -2.65
N ILE A 65 3.87 -19.40 -3.51
CA ILE A 65 4.69 -20.60 -3.33
C ILE A 65 6.18 -20.21 -3.26
N MET A 66 6.67 -19.42 -4.22
CA MET A 66 8.07 -18.98 -4.25
C MET A 66 8.43 -18.14 -3.01
N MET A 67 7.58 -17.18 -2.65
CA MET A 67 7.78 -16.33 -1.48
C MET A 67 7.88 -17.14 -0.20
N ARG A 68 6.91 -18.04 0.06
CA ARG A 68 6.87 -18.84 1.28
C ARG A 68 8.04 -19.81 1.38
N ARG A 69 8.35 -20.50 0.28
CA ARG A 69 9.53 -21.39 0.22
C ARG A 69 10.79 -20.62 0.61
N ARG A 70 10.97 -19.43 0.03
CA ARG A 70 12.12 -18.58 0.31
C ARG A 70 12.17 -18.14 1.77
N MET A 71 11.07 -17.66 2.34
CA MET A 71 11.02 -17.24 3.74
C MET A 71 11.36 -18.37 4.71
N LEU A 72 10.84 -19.58 4.45
CA LEU A 72 11.12 -20.75 5.30
C LEU A 72 12.58 -21.22 5.19
N GLU A 73 13.15 -21.22 4.00
CA GLU A 73 14.58 -21.52 3.79
C GLU A 73 15.47 -20.53 4.57
N GLU A 74 15.18 -19.23 4.48
CA GLU A 74 15.96 -18.20 5.17
C GLU A 74 15.78 -18.21 6.68
N ALA A 75 14.57 -18.51 7.17
CA ALA A 75 14.31 -18.69 8.59
C ALA A 75 15.13 -19.85 9.18
N ARG A 76 15.30 -20.94 8.43
CA ARG A 76 16.17 -22.07 8.85
C ARG A 76 17.64 -21.65 8.92
N ILE A 77 18.14 -20.94 7.91
CA ILE A 77 19.52 -20.42 7.92
C ILE A 77 19.77 -19.58 9.17
N VAL A 78 18.84 -18.69 9.52
CA VAL A 78 18.94 -17.86 10.73
C VAL A 78 18.92 -18.73 11.99
N ALA A 79 18.01 -19.71 12.08
CA ALA A 79 17.90 -20.61 13.22
C ALA A 79 19.17 -21.44 13.45
N ASP A 80 19.87 -21.81 12.37
CA ASP A 80 21.15 -22.52 12.40
C ASP A 80 22.36 -21.60 12.70
N GLY A 81 22.11 -20.32 13.01
CA GLY A 81 23.15 -19.32 13.31
C GLY A 81 23.81 -18.71 12.08
N GLY A 82 23.29 -19.00 10.89
CA GLY A 82 23.72 -18.42 9.62
C GLY A 82 23.15 -17.04 9.35
N GLU A 83 23.57 -16.46 8.22
CA GLU A 83 23.12 -15.15 7.78
C GLU A 83 22.13 -15.27 6.62
N PRO A 84 20.93 -14.65 6.71
CA PRO A 84 19.99 -14.64 5.62
C PRO A 84 20.46 -13.72 4.49
N LYS A 85 19.93 -13.92 3.29
CA LYS A 85 20.23 -13.06 2.15
C LYS A 85 19.68 -11.64 2.35
N ALA A 86 20.22 -10.73 1.54
CA ALA A 86 19.83 -9.33 1.48
C ALA A 86 20.10 -8.53 2.77
N ILE A 87 21.06 -8.97 3.58
CA ILE A 87 21.61 -8.16 4.67
C ILE A 87 22.74 -7.28 4.11
N ILE A 88 22.55 -5.96 4.17
CA ILE A 88 23.53 -4.96 3.71
C ILE A 88 23.95 -4.13 4.93
N ARG A 89 25.11 -4.46 5.52
CA ARG A 89 25.65 -3.75 6.69
C ARG A 89 26.62 -2.63 6.33
N ASP A 90 27.19 -2.68 5.14
CA ASP A 90 28.13 -1.70 4.64
C ASP A 90 27.40 -0.35 4.46
N PRO A 91 27.75 0.69 5.22
CA PRO A 91 27.07 1.98 5.15
C PRO A 91 27.20 2.60 3.75
N GLU A 92 28.29 2.36 3.03
CA GLU A 92 28.52 2.87 1.67
C GLU A 92 27.62 2.18 0.61
N LYS A 93 27.03 1.03 0.97
CA LYS A 93 26.09 0.29 0.12
C LYS A 93 24.64 0.42 0.60
N ASN A 94 24.43 0.76 1.87
CA ASN A 94 23.12 0.86 2.49
C ASN A 94 22.50 2.27 2.34
N HIS A 95 22.34 2.70 1.09
CA HIS A 95 21.73 4.00 0.78
C HIS A 95 20.38 3.81 0.09
N GLN A 96 20.38 3.64 -1.24
CA GLN A 96 19.17 3.53 -2.05
C GLN A 96 19.17 2.21 -2.82
N ILE A 97 18.53 1.20 -2.23
CA ILE A 97 18.42 -0.12 -2.86
C ILE A 97 17.32 -0.06 -3.93
N TYR A 98 17.70 -0.28 -5.18
CA TYR A 98 16.73 -0.41 -6.26
C TYR A 98 16.02 -1.76 -6.16
N LEU A 99 14.72 -1.72 -5.85
CA LEU A 99 13.83 -2.87 -5.97
C LEU A 99 12.98 -2.77 -7.24
N PRO A 100 12.94 -3.82 -8.08
CA PRO A 100 12.02 -3.85 -9.21
C PRO A 100 10.59 -3.84 -8.67
N ARG A 101 9.79 -2.87 -9.11
CA ARG A 101 8.35 -2.80 -8.83
C ARG A 101 7.60 -2.80 -10.15
N GLN A 102 6.51 -3.55 -10.21
CA GLN A 102 5.59 -3.52 -11.34
C GLN A 102 5.13 -2.07 -11.58
N GLY A 103 5.26 -1.59 -12.82
CA GLY A 103 4.93 -0.22 -13.19
C GLY A 103 5.79 0.88 -12.56
N ARG A 104 7.04 0.60 -12.13
CA ARG A 104 7.98 1.64 -11.65
C ARG A 104 8.56 2.49 -12.78
N ASN A 105 8.94 1.83 -13.88
CA ASN A 105 9.52 2.44 -15.07
C ASN A 105 8.57 2.40 -16.28
N GLY A 106 7.32 1.94 -16.06
CA GLY A 106 6.30 2.00 -17.10
C GLY A 106 5.88 3.46 -17.33
N PRO A 107 5.45 3.85 -18.54
CA PRO A 107 4.90 5.17 -18.75
C PRO A 107 3.78 5.40 -17.73
N SER A 108 3.71 6.59 -17.14
CA SER A 108 2.72 7.01 -16.13
C SER A 108 1.26 6.99 -16.63
N SER A 109 1.02 6.37 -17.78
CA SER A 109 -0.19 6.45 -18.59
C SER A 109 -0.67 5.08 -19.08
N SER A 110 -0.34 3.97 -18.42
CA SER A 110 -1.13 2.75 -18.61
C SER A 110 -2.51 3.01 -18.01
N PRO A 111 -3.58 3.14 -18.81
CA PRO A 111 -4.92 3.37 -18.27
C PRO A 111 -5.27 2.16 -17.42
N SER A 112 -5.87 2.38 -16.25
CA SER A 112 -6.56 1.30 -15.56
C SER A 112 -7.54 0.66 -16.55
N PRO A 113 -7.66 -0.69 -16.63
CA PRO A 113 -8.67 -1.34 -17.46
C PRO A 113 -10.10 -0.87 -17.16
N SER A 114 -10.30 -0.25 -15.99
CA SER A 114 -11.56 0.36 -15.55
C SER A 114 -11.79 1.79 -16.04
N GLY A 115 -10.86 2.40 -16.78
CA GLY A 115 -10.91 3.82 -17.16
C GLY A 115 -10.72 4.82 -16.01
N ARG A 116 -10.58 4.36 -14.76
CA ARG A 116 -10.32 5.22 -13.59
C ARG A 116 -8.82 5.45 -13.47
N SER A 117 -8.36 6.58 -14.00
CA SER A 117 -7.00 7.05 -13.74
C SER A 117 -6.85 7.39 -12.26
N SER A 118 -5.78 6.92 -11.63
CA SER A 118 -5.17 7.54 -10.44
C SER A 118 -4.47 8.85 -10.85
N GLY A 119 -5.21 9.73 -11.52
CA GLY A 119 -4.71 10.92 -12.21
C GLY A 119 -4.94 12.20 -11.41
N GLY A 120 -4.15 13.22 -11.73
CA GLY A 120 -4.31 14.58 -11.18
C GLY A 120 -5.71 15.11 -11.45
N ARG A 121 -6.24 15.87 -10.49
CA ARG A 121 -7.56 16.50 -10.64
C ARG A 121 -7.41 17.86 -11.31
N THR A 122 -8.41 18.24 -12.10
CA THR A 122 -8.46 19.53 -12.79
C THR A 122 -8.97 20.67 -11.92
N ASP A 123 -9.46 20.37 -10.72
CA ASP A 123 -10.05 21.32 -9.77
C ASP A 123 -9.06 21.82 -8.71
N GLY A 124 -7.76 21.60 -8.90
CA GLY A 124 -6.70 22.05 -7.98
C GLY A 124 -6.62 21.27 -6.67
N LYS A 125 -7.42 20.21 -6.51
CA LYS A 125 -7.42 19.35 -5.32
C LYS A 125 -6.41 18.22 -5.42
N ALA A 126 -6.10 17.61 -4.27
CA ALA A 126 -5.19 16.49 -4.18
C ALA A 126 -5.70 15.30 -5.02
N PRO A 127 -4.83 14.59 -5.77
CA PRO A 127 -5.21 13.42 -6.53
C PRO A 127 -5.82 12.36 -5.61
N ARG A 128 -6.96 11.79 -6.02
CA ARG A 128 -7.65 10.74 -5.25
C ARG A 128 -7.30 9.38 -5.85
N ASN A 129 -6.94 8.44 -4.99
CA ASN A 129 -6.74 7.05 -5.37
C ASN A 129 -8.05 6.28 -5.16
N VAL A 130 -8.40 5.38 -6.08
CA VAL A 130 -9.60 4.52 -5.97
C VAL A 130 -9.60 3.65 -4.71
N HIS A 131 -8.41 3.37 -4.17
CA HIS A 131 -8.24 2.67 -2.89
C HIS A 131 -8.53 3.56 -1.66
N LEU A 132 -8.66 4.88 -1.86
CA LEU A 132 -8.99 5.87 -0.82
C LEU A 132 -10.48 6.27 -0.86
N ALA A 133 -11.36 5.36 -1.25
CA ALA A 133 -12.80 5.63 -1.23
C ALA A 133 -13.32 5.73 0.22
N ARG A 134 -14.24 6.67 0.47
CA ARG A 134 -14.82 6.97 1.80
C ARG A 134 -13.83 7.27 2.93
N GLN A 135 -12.74 7.96 2.61
CA GLN A 135 -11.96 8.64 3.64
C GLN A 135 -12.87 9.68 4.35
N PRO A 136 -12.72 9.86 5.67
CA PRO A 136 -13.36 10.96 6.38
C PRO A 136 -13.06 12.30 5.72
N GLN A 137 -14.04 13.21 5.76
CA GLN A 137 -13.92 14.51 5.10
C GLN A 137 -12.70 15.30 5.62
N GLU A 138 -12.38 15.18 6.92
CA GLU A 138 -11.19 15.78 7.53
C GLU A 138 -9.88 15.36 6.83
N ILE A 139 -9.73 14.09 6.48
CA ILE A 139 -8.55 13.58 5.77
C ILE A 139 -8.53 14.15 4.35
N LEU A 140 -9.70 14.20 3.71
CA LEU A 140 -9.81 14.72 2.35
C LEU A 140 -9.46 16.21 2.28
N ASP A 141 -9.89 16.99 3.27
CA ASP A 141 -9.65 18.42 3.39
C ASP A 141 -8.19 18.73 3.72
N GLU A 142 -7.57 17.96 4.61
CA GLU A 142 -6.15 18.10 4.93
C GLU A 142 -5.27 17.80 3.72
N MET A 143 -5.58 16.75 2.95
CA MET A 143 -4.89 16.47 1.69
C MET A 143 -5.00 17.64 0.70
N ASP A 144 -6.19 18.21 0.55
CA ASP A 144 -6.43 19.35 -0.36
C ASP A 144 -5.68 20.61 0.10
N LYS A 145 -5.65 20.87 1.42
CA LYS A 145 -4.89 21.96 2.03
C LYS A 145 -3.40 21.83 1.71
N ILE A 146 -2.79 20.67 2.00
CA ILE A 146 -1.36 20.41 1.75
C ILE A 146 -1.04 20.59 0.26
N TRP A 147 -1.91 20.08 -0.61
CA TRP A 147 -1.74 20.19 -2.06
C TRP A 147 -1.77 21.64 -2.53
N ALA A 148 -2.71 22.44 -2.02
CA ALA A 148 -2.82 23.87 -2.34
C ALA A 148 -1.61 24.68 -1.83
N GLU A 149 -1.22 24.52 -0.56
CA GLU A 149 -0.07 25.20 0.04
C GLU A 149 1.21 24.96 -0.77
N ARG A 150 1.46 23.71 -1.14
CA ARG A 150 2.63 23.32 -1.92
C ARG A 150 2.56 23.72 -3.39
N THR A 151 1.37 23.86 -3.96
CA THR A 151 1.19 24.41 -5.31
C THR A 151 1.45 25.92 -5.34
N ILE A 152 0.97 26.65 -4.32
CA ILE A 152 1.12 28.11 -4.20
C ILE A 152 2.56 28.50 -3.89
N ALA A 153 3.28 27.75 -3.04
CA ALA A 153 4.71 28.00 -2.77
C ALA A 153 5.61 27.89 -4.02
N LYS A 154 5.10 27.37 -5.12
CA LYS A 154 5.78 27.23 -6.42
C LYS A 154 5.51 28.41 -7.38
N ALA A 155 4.48 29.23 -7.12
CA ALA A 155 4.08 30.37 -7.95
C ALA A 155 4.76 31.66 -7.51
#